data_AF-W0B7R2-F1
#
_entry.id   AF-W0B7R2-F1
#
_cell.length_a   1.000
_cell.length_b   1.000
_cell.length_c   1.000
_cell.angle_alpha   90.00
_cell.angle_beta   90.00
_cell.angle_gamma   90.00
#
_symmetry.space_group_name_H-M   'P 1'
#
loop_
_entity.id
_entity.type
_entity.pdbx_description
1 polymer ?
#
loop_
_entity_poly.entity_id
_entity_poly.type
_entity_poly.pdbx_seq_one_letter_code
_entity_poly.pdbx_strand_id
1 'polypeptide(L)' 'MMKRKQKISGGFRTAQGAEQFARIRGFISTIRKQGLSIISSIQSIFSGTIPVLSGI' A
#
# COMPACT_ATOMS: atom_id res chain seq x y z
N MET A 1 -0.06 23.08 30.50
CA MET A 1 1.27 22.81 29.90
C MET A 1 1.07 22.30 28.47
N MET A 2 1.42 23.10 27.46
CA MET A 2 1.24 22.72 26.05
C MET A 2 2.35 21.75 25.63
N LYS A 3 1.99 20.58 25.08
CA LYS A 3 2.97 19.62 24.57
C LYS A 3 3.67 20.22 23.36
N ARG A 4 4.95 20.61 23.52
CA ARG A 4 5.77 21.20 22.44
C ARG A 4 6.24 20.19 21.37
N LYS A 5 6.03 18.89 21.58
CA LYS A 5 6.34 17.84 20.61
C LYS A 5 5.12 16.95 20.42
N GLN A 6 4.55 16.97 19.22
CA GLN A 6 3.47 16.08 18.83
C GLN A 6 3.99 14.63 18.92
N LYS A 7 3.24 13.73 19.56
CA LYS A 7 3.59 12.30 19.66
C LYS A 7 3.56 11.72 18.24
N ILE A 8 4.74 11.58 17.64
CA ILE A 8 4.94 11.09 16.27
C ILE A 8 5.07 9.56 16.19
N SER A 9 5.03 8.84 17.31
CA SER A 9 5.03 7.38 17.30
C SER A 9 3.61 6.84 17.08
N GLY A 10 3.41 6.21 15.92
CA GLY A 10 2.18 5.47 15.57
C GLY A 10 1.26 6.14 14.54
N GLY A 11 1.57 7.35 14.06
CA GLY A 11 0.75 8.07 13.06
C GLY A 11 1.53 8.50 11.81
N PHE A 12 0.82 8.78 10.72
CA PHE A 12 1.41 9.34 9.51
C PHE A 12 1.80 10.81 9.72
N ARG A 13 2.96 11.21 9.16
CA ARG A 13 3.45 12.61 9.22
C ARG A 13 2.68 13.54 8.29
N THR A 14 2.08 12.99 7.23
CA THR A 14 1.30 13.73 6.23
C THR A 14 0.12 12.87 5.78
N ALA A 15 -0.95 13.50 5.31
CA ALA A 15 -2.08 12.81 4.68
C ALA A 15 -1.63 12.00 3.45
N GLN A 16 -0.74 12.57 2.63
CA GLN A 16 -0.16 11.88 1.48
C GLN A 16 0.54 10.56 1.87
N GLY A 17 1.31 10.55 2.96
CA GLY A 17 1.95 9.33 3.46
C GLY A 17 0.94 8.28 3.93
N ALA A 18 -0.18 8.73 4.51
CA ALA A 18 -1.29 7.86 4.90
C ALA A 18 -1.96 7.20 3.68
N GLU A 19 -2.22 7.99 2.64
CA GLU A 19 -2.83 7.52 1.38
C GLU A 19 -1.91 6.53 0.66
N GLN A 20 -0.62 6.82 0.56
CA GLN A 20 0.36 5.93 -0.03
C GLN A 20 0.41 4.59 0.73
N PHE A 21 0.44 4.64 2.07
CA PHE A 21 0.41 3.44 2.89
C PHE A 21 -0.87 2.63 2.68
N ALA A 22 -2.04 3.29 2.72
CA ALA A 22 -3.33 2.65 2.51
C ALA A 22 -3.40 1.98 1.12
N ARG A 23 -2.90 2.65 0.07
CA ARG A 23 -2.84 2.11 -1.29
C ARG A 23 -1.98 0.85 -1.38
N ILE A 24 -0.76 0.89 -0.85
CA ILE A 24 0.16 -0.26 -0.87
C ILE A 24 -0.44 -1.45 -0.10
N ARG A 25 -1.00 -1.20 1.09
CA ARG A 25 -1.61 -2.26 1.92
C ARG A 25 -2.88 -2.82 1.28
N GLY A 26 -3.71 -1.98 0.68
CA GLY A 26 -4.91 -2.40 -0.05
C GLY A 26 -4.57 -3.28 -1.24
N PHE A 27 -3.54 -2.92 -2.00
CA PHE A 27 -3.03 -3.74 -3.10
C PHE A 27 -2.56 -5.12 -2.61
N ILE A 28 -1.66 -5.16 -1.61
CA ILE A 28 -1.15 -6.43 -1.06
C ILE A 28 -2.29 -7.29 -0.51
N SER A 29 -3.28 -6.69 0.17
CA SER A 29 -4.44 -7.42 0.67
C SER A 29 -5.24 -8.05 -0.47
N THR A 30 -5.43 -7.34 -1.59
CA THR A 30 -6.14 -7.83 -2.76
C THR A 30 -5.41 -9.02 -3.41
N ILE A 31 -4.11 -8.87 -3.66
CA ILE A 31 -3.27 -9.93 -4.21
C ILE A 31 -3.29 -11.20 -3.35
N ARG A 32 -3.20 -11.04 -2.02
CA ARG A 32 -3.33 -12.16 -1.08
C ARG A 32 -4.70 -12.83 -1.14
N LYS A 33 -5.79 -12.07 -1.23
CA LYS A 33 -7.16 -12.62 -1.34
C LYS A 33 -7.38 -13.40 -2.64
N GLN A 34 -6.65 -13.04 -3.69
CA GLN A 34 -6.71 -13.71 -4.99
C GLN A 34 -5.75 -14.90 -5.10
N GLY A 35 -4.98 -15.21 -4.05
CA GLY A 35 -4.01 -16.30 -4.07
C GLY A 35 -2.81 -16.04 -4.99
N LEU A 36 -2.59 -14.78 -5.40
CA LEU A 36 -1.50 -14.40 -6.30
C LEU A 36 -0.19 -14.17 -5.53
N SER A 37 0.94 -14.41 -6.20
CA SER A 37 2.25 -14.11 -5.63
C SER A 37 2.48 -12.59 -5.56
N ILE A 38 2.87 -12.10 -4.38
CA ILE A 38 3.06 -10.66 -4.13
C ILE A 38 4.20 -10.10 -4.97
N ILE A 39 5.32 -10.82 -5.05
CA ILE A 39 6.52 -10.34 -5.73
C ILE A 39 6.27 -10.23 -7.23
N SER A 40 5.67 -11.26 -7.85
CA SER A 40 5.35 -11.23 -9.27
C SER A 40 4.31 -10.15 -9.61
N SER A 41 3.36 -9.92 -8.71
CA SER A 41 2.34 -8.88 -8.85
C SER A 41 2.94 -7.47 -8.80
N ILE A 42 3.93 -7.25 -7.92
CA ILE A 42 4.67 -5.99 -7.85
C ILE A 42 5.50 -5.78 -9.12
N GLN A 43 6.22 -6.81 -9.59
CA GLN A 43 6.98 -6.74 -10.84
C GLN A 43 6.07 -6.39 -12.03
N SER A 44 4.90 -7.03 -12.12
CA SER A 44 3.93 -6.77 -13.19
C SER A 44 3.49 -5.31 -13.22
N ILE A 45 3.22 -4.70 -12.05
CA ILE A 45 2.87 -3.26 -11.97
C ILE A 45 3.98 -2.39 -12.54
N PHE A 46 5.25 -2.66 -12.18
CA PHE A 46 6.38 -1.88 -12.70
C PHE A 46 6.61 -2.10 -14.19
N SER A 47 6.16 -3.23 -14.75
CA SER A 47 6.14 -3.50 -16.18
C SER A 47 4.92 -2.95 -16.92
N GLY A 48 3.98 -2.29 -16.24
CA GLY A 48 2.77 -1.71 -16.84
C GLY A 48 1.57 -2.66 -16.93
N THR A 49 1.66 -3.85 -16.35
CA THR A 49 0.60 -4.87 -16.38
C THR A 49 -0.09 -4.96 -15.02
N ILE A 50 -1.43 -4.98 -15.01
CA ILE A 50 -2.20 -5.13 -13.77
C ILE A 50 -2.48 -6.63 -13.53
N PRO A 51 -1.85 -7.28 -12.53
CA PRO A 51 -1.94 -8.73 -12.33
C PRO A 51 -3.35 -9.21 -11.94
N VAL A 52 -4.21 -8.29 -11.54
CA VAL A 52 -5.59 -8.51 -11.11
C VAL A 52 -6.57 -8.58 -12.30
N LEU A 53 -6.21 -7.96 -13.43
CA LEU A 53 -7.07 -7.77 -14.60
C LEU A 53 -6.66 -8.66 -15.79
N SER A 54 -5.53 -9.36 -15.72
CA SER A 54 -5.03 -10.20 -16.81
C SER A 54 -5.80 -11.52 -17.01
N GLY A 55 -6.96 -11.69 -16.37
CA GLY A 55 -7.78 -12.90 -16.41
C GLY A 55 -9.29 -12.65 -16.51
N ILE A 56 -9.70 -11.45 -16.94
CA ILE A 56 -11.08 -11.13 -17.35
C ILE A 56 -11.07 -10.87 -18.85
#